data_AF-A0A3N5U3Q0-F1
#
_entry.id   AF-A0A3N5U3Q0-F1
#
_cell.length_a   1.000
_cell.length_b   1.000
_cell.length_c   1.000
_cell.angle_alpha   90.00
_cell.angle_beta   90.00
_cell.angle_gamma   90.00
#
_symmetry.space_group_name_H-M   'P 1'
#
loop_
_entity.id
_entity.type
_entity.pdbx_description
1 polymer ?
#
loop_
_entity_poly.entity_id
_entity_poly.type
_entity_poly.pdbx_seq_one_letter_code
_entity_poly.pdbx_strand_id
1 'polypeptide(L)'
;MKLPQKDADLFYKLMWGLQFFVNQQQKILPGTLSLEDYIALPSQKKIDVRDHLWAKASIIDDYVSQNPNGLRADDLAIVRKWKGFISGTFQMFRYLKKHAIFISENSTVYAVLSLNDSFQEMFPGQPTPINVDALLLPFKGHIVYDGMLKMYPIFWGKNIRAELNDTYMRAKQKGHIVTTLEPDQETPTSSQPKPTKPKRDWSPMAEEVVRMSEKMRGNDAVENAALGLLRASARLTEAVAKGNRDLYEMRQMQHTAWKALKRVDTSVKRSQP
;
A
#
# COMPACT_ATOMS: atom_id res chain seq x y z
N MET A 1 -7.46 -7.80 -7.91
CA MET A 1 -7.38 -7.19 -6.56
C MET A 1 -8.72 -6.58 -6.17
N LYS A 2 -9.81 -7.33 -6.33
CA LYS A 2 -11.16 -6.88 -6.05
C LYS A 2 -11.87 -7.92 -5.21
N LEU A 3 -12.91 -7.52 -4.49
CA LEU A 3 -13.74 -8.43 -3.74
C LEU A 3 -14.38 -9.50 -4.64
N PRO A 4 -14.71 -10.69 -4.11
CA PRO A 4 -15.66 -11.59 -4.77
C PRO A 4 -16.98 -10.86 -5.05
N GLN A 5 -17.65 -11.16 -6.17
CA GLN A 5 -18.87 -10.45 -6.58
C GLN A 5 -19.94 -10.42 -5.47
N LYS A 6 -20.19 -11.56 -4.82
CA LYS A 6 -21.15 -11.66 -3.70
C LYS A 6 -20.85 -10.69 -2.55
N ASP A 7 -19.56 -10.45 -2.29
CA ASP A 7 -19.11 -9.57 -1.23
C ASP A 7 -19.22 -8.09 -1.64
N ALA A 8 -18.96 -7.78 -2.91
CA ALA A 8 -19.21 -6.44 -3.45
C ALA A 8 -20.71 -6.11 -3.48
N ASP A 9 -21.57 -7.06 -3.87
CA ASP A 9 -23.03 -6.90 -3.87
C ASP A 9 -23.56 -6.66 -2.45
N LEU A 10 -23.03 -7.41 -1.46
CA LEU A 10 -23.34 -7.19 -0.05
C LEU A 10 -22.90 -5.79 0.38
N PHE A 11 -21.69 -5.36 0.03
CA PHE A 11 -21.21 -4.02 0.35
C PHE A 11 -22.17 -2.94 -0.15
N TYR A 12 -22.56 -2.98 -1.43
CA TYR A 12 -23.45 -1.97 -2.00
C TYR A 12 -24.86 -2.03 -1.41
N LYS A 13 -25.40 -3.22 -1.14
CA LYS A 13 -26.68 -3.38 -0.42
C LYS A 13 -26.67 -2.63 0.91
N LEU A 14 -25.61 -2.81 1.70
CA LEU A 14 -25.48 -2.16 3.02
C LEU A 14 -25.22 -0.66 2.88
N MET A 15 -24.32 -0.26 1.97
CA MET A 15 -23.92 1.14 1.79
C MET A 15 -25.09 2.00 1.29
N TRP A 16 -25.84 1.52 0.29
CA TRP A 16 -26.99 2.25 -0.22
C TRP A 16 -28.14 2.29 0.77
N GLY A 17 -28.37 1.23 1.55
CA GLY A 17 -29.34 1.25 2.64
C GLY A 17 -29.02 2.33 3.69
N LEU A 18 -27.77 2.41 4.11
CA LEU A 18 -27.29 3.42 5.05
C LEU A 18 -27.38 4.84 4.48
N GLN A 19 -26.91 5.04 3.24
CA GLN A 19 -26.97 6.36 2.59
C GLN A 19 -28.41 6.82 2.36
N PHE A 20 -29.31 5.92 1.96
CA PHE A 20 -30.72 6.25 1.81
C PHE A 20 -31.36 6.65 3.14
N PHE A 21 -31.03 5.96 4.24
CA PHE A 21 -31.46 6.37 5.58
C PHE A 21 -30.97 7.77 5.94
N VAL A 22 -29.69 8.09 5.68
CA VAL A 22 -29.14 9.45 5.87
C VAL A 22 -29.93 10.47 5.05
N ASN A 23 -30.22 10.14 3.79
CA ASN A 23 -31.01 10.99 2.92
C ASN A 23 -32.41 11.27 3.48
N GLN A 24 -33.10 10.26 4.01
CA GLN A 24 -34.43 10.43 4.61
C GLN A 24 -34.40 11.29 5.88
N GLN A 25 -33.41 11.07 6.74
CA GLN A 25 -33.28 11.82 8.00
C GLN A 25 -32.93 13.31 7.76
N GLN A 26 -32.07 13.58 6.79
CA GLN A 26 -31.53 14.92 6.54
C GLN A 26 -32.20 15.65 5.37
N LYS A 27 -33.10 14.97 4.63
CA LYS A 27 -33.84 15.50 3.47
C LYS A 27 -32.93 16.14 2.40
N ILE A 28 -31.75 15.54 2.17
CA ILE A 28 -30.73 16.08 1.25
C ILE A 28 -31.22 16.04 -0.20
N LEU A 29 -31.82 14.93 -0.62
CA LEU A 29 -32.40 14.70 -1.94
C LEU A 29 -33.91 14.41 -1.78
N PRO A 30 -34.75 15.45 -1.63
CA PRO A 30 -36.17 15.28 -1.30
C PRO A 30 -36.99 14.60 -2.40
N GLY A 31 -36.51 14.60 -3.64
CA GLY A 31 -37.15 13.89 -4.76
C GLY A 31 -36.89 12.37 -4.79
N THR A 32 -36.14 11.83 -3.85
CA THR A 32 -35.81 10.39 -3.80
C THR A 32 -36.69 9.71 -2.76
N LEU A 33 -37.69 8.95 -3.22
CA LEU A 33 -38.76 8.43 -2.37
C LEU A 33 -38.52 6.97 -1.93
N SER A 34 -37.79 6.21 -2.72
CA SER A 34 -37.45 4.80 -2.45
C SER A 34 -35.95 4.53 -2.51
N LEU A 35 -35.55 3.37 -1.99
CA LEU A 35 -34.17 2.90 -2.09
C LEU A 35 -33.79 2.65 -3.55
N GLU A 36 -34.71 2.13 -4.35
CA GLU A 36 -34.54 1.89 -5.78
C GLU A 36 -34.29 3.19 -6.53
N ASP A 37 -35.04 4.25 -6.22
CA ASP A 37 -34.81 5.59 -6.77
C ASP A 37 -33.40 6.07 -6.40
N TYR A 38 -33.00 5.88 -5.13
CA TYR A 38 -31.67 6.27 -4.68
C TYR A 38 -30.57 5.52 -5.42
N ILE A 39 -30.70 4.21 -5.59
CA ILE A 39 -29.74 3.38 -6.30
C ILE A 39 -29.58 3.85 -7.75
N ALA A 40 -30.68 4.20 -8.43
CA ALA A 40 -30.68 4.70 -9.80
C ALA A 40 -30.02 6.08 -9.98
N LEU A 41 -29.81 6.84 -8.90
CA LEU A 41 -29.17 8.15 -9.00
C LEU A 41 -27.70 8.05 -9.49
N PRO A 42 -27.26 9.00 -10.32
CA PRO A 42 -25.85 9.15 -10.66
C PRO A 42 -24.98 9.37 -9.40
N SER A 43 -23.78 8.81 -9.38
CA SER A 43 -22.85 8.91 -8.24
C SER A 43 -22.59 10.35 -7.80
N GLN A 44 -22.55 11.31 -8.74
CA GLN A 44 -22.34 12.73 -8.44
C GLN A 44 -23.41 13.31 -7.50
N LYS A 45 -24.67 12.87 -7.61
CA LYS A 45 -25.76 13.31 -6.72
C LYS A 45 -25.68 12.68 -5.33
N LYS A 46 -25.01 11.53 -5.22
CA LYS A 46 -24.86 10.80 -3.95
C LYS A 46 -23.74 11.38 -3.08
N ILE A 47 -22.87 12.25 -3.63
CA ILE A 47 -21.75 12.86 -2.91
C ILE A 47 -22.24 13.64 -1.69
N ASP A 48 -23.28 14.45 -1.83
CA ASP A 48 -23.79 15.23 -0.69
C ASP A 48 -24.26 14.33 0.44
N VAL A 49 -24.95 13.24 0.13
CA VAL A 49 -25.41 12.25 1.12
C VAL A 49 -24.23 11.53 1.79
N ARG A 50 -23.24 11.13 0.99
CA ARG A 50 -21.98 10.56 1.48
C ARG A 50 -21.29 11.51 2.45
N ASP A 51 -21.11 12.77 2.08
CA ASP A 51 -20.36 13.72 2.88
C ASP A 51 -21.07 14.00 4.21
N HIS A 52 -22.40 14.06 4.23
CA HIS A 52 -23.18 14.14 5.47
C HIS A 52 -23.03 12.90 6.35
N LEU A 53 -23.07 11.70 5.77
CA LEU A 53 -22.87 10.45 6.50
C LEU A 53 -21.53 10.44 7.24
N TRP A 54 -20.44 10.80 6.55
CA TRP A 54 -19.10 10.71 7.12
C TRP A 54 -18.71 11.92 7.99
N ALA A 55 -19.37 13.07 7.81
CA ALA A 55 -19.25 14.20 8.73
C ALA A 55 -19.88 13.91 10.10
N LYS A 56 -20.94 13.09 10.15
CA LYS A 56 -21.63 12.70 11.39
C LYS A 56 -21.80 11.18 11.48
N ALA A 57 -20.70 10.49 11.77
CA ALA A 57 -20.66 9.03 11.89
C ALA A 57 -21.59 8.44 12.96
N SER A 58 -22.13 9.23 13.90
CA SER A 58 -23.14 8.76 14.86
C SER A 58 -24.46 8.35 14.21
N ILE A 59 -24.75 8.80 12.98
CA ILE A 59 -25.91 8.33 12.20
C ILE A 59 -25.84 6.81 11.93
N ILE A 60 -24.65 6.22 11.94
CA ILE A 60 -24.48 4.76 11.81
C ILE A 60 -25.12 4.05 13.00
N ASP A 61 -25.03 4.58 14.22
CA ASP A 61 -25.65 3.98 15.39
C ASP A 61 -27.17 4.04 15.30
N ASP A 62 -27.72 5.18 14.83
CA ASP A 62 -29.15 5.36 14.60
C ASP A 62 -29.67 4.37 13.55
N TYR A 63 -28.96 4.21 12.43
CA TYR A 63 -29.31 3.25 11.39
C TYR A 63 -29.32 1.82 11.91
N VAL A 64 -28.29 1.44 12.67
CA VAL A 64 -28.16 0.09 13.23
C VAL A 64 -29.25 -0.18 14.28
N SER A 65 -29.61 0.82 15.08
CA SER A 65 -30.65 0.70 16.11
C SER A 65 -32.05 0.62 15.51
N GLN A 66 -32.36 1.43 14.49
CA GLN A 66 -33.68 1.46 13.86
C GLN A 66 -33.89 0.30 12.88
N ASN A 67 -32.80 -0.19 12.27
CA ASN A 67 -32.80 -1.27 11.29
C ASN A 67 -33.93 -1.17 10.23
N PRO A 68 -34.05 -0.03 9.52
CA PRO A 68 -35.18 0.25 8.63
C PRO A 68 -35.30 -0.75 7.46
N ASN A 69 -34.19 -1.42 7.11
CA ASN A 69 -34.13 -2.38 6.00
C ASN A 69 -34.28 -3.85 6.46
N GLY A 70 -34.54 -4.10 7.75
CA GLY A 70 -34.67 -5.46 8.28
C GLY A 70 -33.42 -6.32 8.10
N LEU A 71 -32.24 -5.72 8.22
CA LEU A 71 -30.94 -6.39 8.09
C LEU A 71 -30.73 -7.42 9.20
N ARG A 72 -29.98 -8.48 8.88
CA ARG A 72 -29.58 -9.50 9.84
C ARG A 72 -28.53 -8.95 10.79
N ALA A 73 -28.37 -9.59 11.95
CA ALA A 73 -27.38 -9.19 12.96
C ALA A 73 -25.95 -9.10 12.39
N ASP A 74 -25.53 -10.06 11.57
CA ASP A 74 -24.20 -10.07 10.92
C ASP A 74 -24.01 -8.87 9.97
N ASP A 75 -25.05 -8.54 9.21
CA ASP A 75 -25.04 -7.43 8.25
C ASP A 75 -24.98 -6.08 9.01
N LEU A 76 -25.72 -5.94 10.11
CA LEU A 76 -25.65 -4.78 11.01
C LEU A 76 -24.29 -4.66 11.70
N ALA A 77 -23.65 -5.78 12.05
CA ALA A 77 -22.33 -5.78 12.64
C ALA A 77 -21.27 -5.24 11.66
N ILE A 78 -21.38 -5.53 10.36
CA ILE A 78 -20.53 -4.93 9.32
C ILE A 78 -20.73 -3.41 9.30
N VAL A 79 -21.98 -2.95 9.24
CA VAL A 79 -22.28 -1.50 9.17
C VAL A 79 -21.76 -0.76 10.40
N ARG A 80 -21.91 -1.33 11.60
CA ARG A 80 -21.38 -0.74 12.84
C ARG A 80 -19.86 -0.57 12.79
N LYS A 81 -19.13 -1.52 12.20
CA LYS A 81 -17.66 -1.45 12.06
C LYS A 81 -17.21 -0.29 11.18
N TRP A 82 -18.03 0.20 10.25
CA TRP A 82 -17.67 1.34 9.40
C TRP A 82 -17.41 2.65 10.15
N LYS A 83 -17.77 2.75 11.44
CA LYS A 83 -17.32 3.84 12.32
C LYS A 83 -15.80 3.91 12.49
N GLY A 84 -15.09 2.80 12.28
CA GLY A 84 -13.62 2.74 12.26
C GLY A 84 -13.00 3.18 10.94
N PHE A 85 -13.71 3.98 10.14
CA PHE A 85 -13.20 4.46 8.85
C PHE A 85 -11.98 5.35 9.01
N ILE A 86 -11.16 5.41 7.95
CA ILE A 86 -10.08 6.38 7.82
C ILE A 86 -10.35 7.22 6.58
N SER A 87 -10.44 8.54 6.75
CA SER A 87 -10.58 9.50 5.66
C SER A 87 -9.26 10.22 5.42
N GLY A 88 -8.94 10.51 4.17
CA GLY A 88 -7.86 11.41 3.84
C GLY A 88 -7.36 11.26 2.41
N THR A 89 -6.24 11.94 2.15
CA THR A 89 -5.48 11.82 0.91
C THR A 89 -4.56 10.62 0.98
N PHE A 90 -4.55 9.82 -0.08
CA PHE A 90 -3.67 8.68 -0.23
C PHE A 90 -2.95 8.70 -1.57
N GLN A 91 -1.68 8.31 -1.55
CA GLN A 91 -0.98 7.90 -2.75
C GLN A 91 -1.26 6.42 -2.99
N MET A 92 -2.11 6.14 -3.98
CA MET A 92 -2.30 4.80 -4.51
C MET A 92 -1.04 4.41 -5.29
N PHE A 93 -0.09 3.82 -4.56
CA PHE A 93 1.31 3.70 -4.94
C PHE A 93 1.57 2.62 -5.97
N ARG A 94 0.89 1.46 -5.85
CA ARG A 94 1.02 0.36 -6.80
C ARG A 94 -0.12 -0.63 -6.72
N TYR A 95 -0.34 -1.33 -7.82
CA TYR A 95 -1.24 -2.45 -7.94
C TYR A 95 -0.50 -3.77 -7.71
N LEU A 96 -0.99 -4.61 -6.79
CA LEU A 96 -0.50 -5.98 -6.58
C LEU A 96 -1.59 -6.98 -6.96
N LYS A 97 -1.24 -8.26 -7.10
CA LYS A 97 -2.21 -9.31 -7.45
C LYS A 97 -3.41 -9.36 -6.49
N LYS A 98 -3.14 -9.26 -5.18
CA LYS A 98 -4.16 -9.42 -4.12
C LYS A 98 -4.85 -8.10 -3.76
N HIS A 99 -4.13 -6.99 -3.65
CA HIS A 99 -4.64 -5.69 -3.19
C HIS A 99 -3.84 -4.55 -3.86
N ALA A 100 -4.36 -3.33 -3.80
CA ALA A 100 -3.56 -2.13 -4.07
C ALA A 100 -2.90 -1.62 -2.79
N ILE A 101 -1.82 -0.87 -2.95
CA ILE A 101 -1.11 -0.23 -1.84
C ILE A 101 -1.47 1.25 -1.82
N PHE A 102 -2.03 1.69 -0.70
CA PHE A 102 -2.35 3.08 -0.41
C PHE A 102 -1.38 3.55 0.67
N ILE A 103 -0.70 4.68 0.42
CA ILE A 103 0.18 5.32 1.38
C ILE A 103 -0.49 6.61 1.81
N SER A 104 -0.74 6.80 3.10
CA SER A 104 -1.28 8.05 3.64
C SER A 104 -0.18 9.09 3.82
N GLU A 105 -0.58 10.35 4.03
CA GLU A 105 0.34 11.46 4.29
C GLU A 105 1.29 11.22 5.48
N ASN A 106 0.83 10.48 6.50
CA ASN A 106 1.65 10.09 7.65
C ASN A 106 2.53 8.83 7.40
N SER A 107 2.71 8.42 6.14
CA SER A 107 3.49 7.25 5.72
C SER A 107 2.97 5.89 6.21
N THR A 108 1.71 5.81 6.66
CA THR A 108 1.07 4.51 6.94
C THR A 108 0.70 3.81 5.63
N VAL A 109 0.92 2.50 5.58
CA VAL A 109 0.74 1.70 4.37
C VAL A 109 -0.44 0.76 4.53
N TYR A 110 -1.44 0.92 3.68
CA TYR A 110 -2.68 0.14 3.68
C TYR A 110 -2.75 -0.79 2.47
N ALA A 111 -3.19 -2.03 2.70
CA ALA A 111 -3.55 -2.97 1.66
C ALA A 111 -5.06 -2.89 1.40
N VAL A 112 -5.44 -2.28 0.27
CA VAL A 112 -6.84 -1.95 -0.03
C VAL A 112 -7.36 -2.80 -1.19
N LEU A 113 -8.55 -3.35 -1.02
CA LEU A 113 -9.32 -4.02 -2.07
C LEU A 113 -10.30 -3.03 -2.71
N SER A 114 -10.50 -3.19 -4.01
CA SER A 114 -11.60 -2.53 -4.70
C SER A 114 -12.88 -3.38 -4.63
N LEU A 115 -13.99 -2.78 -5.07
CA LEU A 115 -15.34 -3.36 -5.03
C LEU A 115 -15.62 -4.12 -6.34
N ASN A 116 -16.44 -3.56 -7.24
CA ASN A 116 -16.81 -4.21 -8.51
C ASN A 116 -15.70 -4.14 -9.56
N ASP A 117 -15.12 -2.95 -9.75
CA ASP A 117 -14.02 -2.72 -10.68
C ASP A 117 -12.70 -2.72 -9.93
N SER A 118 -11.65 -3.23 -10.55
CA SER A 118 -10.29 -3.07 -10.05
C SER A 118 -9.84 -1.62 -10.20
N PHE A 119 -8.97 -1.15 -9.30
CA PHE A 119 -8.39 0.20 -9.43
C PHE A 119 -7.70 0.42 -10.78
N GLN A 120 -7.13 -0.63 -11.38
CA GLN A 120 -6.53 -0.54 -12.71
C GLN A 120 -7.57 -0.33 -13.83
N GLU A 121 -8.75 -0.93 -13.72
CA GLU A 121 -9.87 -0.71 -14.63
C GLU A 121 -10.48 0.70 -14.45
N MET A 122 -10.50 1.22 -13.22
CA MET A 122 -10.97 2.58 -12.93
C MET A 122 -10.03 3.68 -13.47
N PHE A 123 -8.72 3.41 -13.53
CA PHE A 123 -7.71 4.37 -13.97
C PHE A 123 -6.85 3.80 -15.12
N PRO A 124 -7.46 3.53 -16.30
CA PRO A 124 -6.75 2.91 -17.41
C PRO A 124 -5.64 3.84 -17.92
N GLY A 125 -4.44 3.30 -18.09
CA GLY A 125 -3.28 4.03 -18.61
C GLY A 125 -2.65 5.04 -17.65
N GLN A 126 -3.19 5.24 -16.44
CA GLN A 126 -2.62 6.15 -15.46
C GLN A 126 -1.42 5.52 -14.74
N PRO A 127 -0.23 6.13 -14.77
CA PRO A 127 0.92 5.61 -14.06
C PRO A 127 0.79 5.86 -12.55
N THR A 128 1.08 4.84 -11.75
CA THR A 128 1.17 5.02 -10.29
C THR A 128 2.46 5.78 -9.91
N PRO A 129 2.51 6.49 -8.76
CA PRO A 129 1.43 6.69 -7.79
C PRO A 129 0.33 7.65 -8.30
N ILE A 130 -0.92 7.35 -7.95
CA ILE A 130 -2.08 8.23 -8.19
C ILE A 130 -2.52 8.84 -6.86
N ASN A 131 -2.73 10.16 -6.82
CA ASN A 131 -3.20 10.84 -5.61
C ASN A 131 -4.74 10.83 -5.58
N VAL A 132 -5.31 10.30 -4.50
CA VAL A 132 -6.76 10.16 -4.34
C VAL A 132 -7.20 10.55 -2.94
N ASP A 133 -8.30 11.28 -2.81
CA ASP A 133 -9.06 11.27 -1.56
C ASP A 133 -9.93 10.02 -1.54
N ALA A 134 -9.86 9.30 -0.43
CA ALA A 134 -10.62 8.09 -0.23
C ALA A 134 -11.10 7.98 1.21
N LEU A 135 -12.17 7.21 1.39
CA LEU A 135 -12.57 6.68 2.69
C LEU A 135 -12.26 5.20 2.71
N LEU A 136 -11.39 4.79 3.63
CA LEU A 136 -11.04 3.39 3.87
C LEU A 136 -11.95 2.82 4.94
N LEU A 137 -12.62 1.71 4.64
CA LEU A 137 -13.61 1.07 5.49
C LEU A 137 -13.18 -0.36 5.84
N PRO A 138 -13.44 -0.81 7.09
CA PRO A 138 -13.37 -2.23 7.42
C PRO A 138 -14.50 -3.01 6.73
N PHE A 139 -14.16 -4.13 6.10
CA PHE A 139 -15.15 -5.02 5.50
C PHE A 139 -14.63 -6.46 5.44
N LYS A 140 -15.22 -7.34 6.25
CA LYS A 140 -14.97 -8.80 6.26
C LYS A 140 -13.47 -9.16 6.36
N GLY A 141 -12.75 -8.53 7.26
CA GLY A 141 -11.32 -8.74 7.49
C GLY A 141 -10.39 -8.05 6.49
N HIS A 142 -10.94 -7.19 5.62
CA HIS A 142 -10.20 -6.42 4.63
C HIS A 142 -10.44 -4.93 4.78
N ILE A 143 -9.58 -4.14 4.14
CA ILE A 143 -9.81 -2.71 3.92
C ILE A 143 -10.35 -2.54 2.51
N VAL A 144 -11.47 -1.85 2.39
CA VAL A 144 -12.07 -1.44 1.11
C VAL A 144 -12.19 0.07 1.07
N TYR A 145 -12.46 0.63 -0.11
CA TYR A 145 -12.91 2.01 -0.22
C TYR A 145 -14.44 2.08 -0.22
N ASP A 146 -15.01 3.27 -0.02
CA ASP A 146 -16.46 3.47 0.08
C ASP A 146 -17.22 3.44 -1.27
N GLY A 147 -16.53 3.15 -2.37
CA GLY A 147 -17.09 3.22 -3.72
C GLY A 147 -16.86 4.55 -4.43
N MET A 148 -16.30 5.56 -3.75
CA MET A 148 -15.97 6.86 -4.34
C MET A 148 -14.49 7.22 -4.13
N LEU A 149 -13.85 7.71 -5.20
CA LEU A 149 -12.49 8.24 -5.15
C LEU A 149 -12.49 9.60 -5.82
N LYS A 150 -11.86 10.58 -5.19
CA LYS A 150 -11.58 11.87 -5.82
C LYS A 150 -10.12 11.91 -6.22
N MET A 151 -9.87 11.78 -7.51
CA MET A 151 -8.51 11.82 -8.05
C MET A 151 -8.02 13.26 -8.22
N TYR A 152 -6.75 13.49 -7.91
CA TYR A 152 -6.04 14.72 -8.26
C TYR A 152 -4.96 14.41 -9.30
N PRO A 153 -4.99 15.05 -10.48
CA PRO A 153 -3.93 14.89 -11.46
C PRO A 153 -2.65 15.58 -10.96
N ILE A 154 -1.74 14.78 -10.39
CA ILE A 154 -0.44 15.24 -9.90
C ILE A 154 0.65 14.41 -10.57
N PHE A 155 1.66 15.08 -11.14
CA PHE A 155 2.84 14.43 -11.69
C PHE A 155 3.94 14.32 -10.63
N TRP A 156 4.35 13.08 -10.33
CA TRP A 156 5.39 12.82 -9.35
C TRP A 156 6.77 12.70 -9.98
N GLY A 157 7.70 13.54 -9.52
CA GLY A 157 9.13 13.46 -9.88
C GLY A 157 9.79 12.16 -9.36
N LYS A 158 10.97 11.85 -9.91
CA LYS A 158 11.71 10.62 -9.56
C LYS A 158 12.01 10.48 -8.06
N ASN A 159 12.31 11.59 -7.37
CA ASN A 159 12.68 11.58 -5.96
C ASN A 159 11.50 11.17 -5.06
N ILE A 160 10.31 11.73 -5.30
CA ILE A 160 9.11 11.40 -4.50
C ILE A 160 8.69 9.95 -4.74
N ARG A 161 8.82 9.45 -5.97
CA ARG A 161 8.57 8.02 -6.27
C ARG A 161 9.54 7.10 -5.52
N ALA A 162 10.81 7.49 -5.39
CA ALA A 162 11.79 6.73 -4.62
C ALA A 162 11.44 6.72 -3.12
N GLU A 163 11.03 7.86 -2.57
CA GLU A 163 10.62 7.97 -1.18
C GLU A 163 9.39 7.10 -0.85
N LEU A 164 8.35 7.14 -1.69
CA LEU A 164 7.15 6.29 -1.53
C LEU A 164 7.51 4.80 -1.64
N ASN A 165 8.43 4.44 -2.54
CA ASN A 165 8.94 3.08 -2.63
C ASN A 165 9.65 2.66 -1.34
N ASP A 166 10.49 3.52 -0.78
CA ASP A 166 11.19 3.23 0.47
C ASP A 166 10.22 3.09 1.65
N THR A 167 9.20 3.94 1.73
CA THR A 167 8.12 3.83 2.72
C THR A 167 7.40 2.49 2.62
N TYR A 168 6.98 2.09 1.42
CA TYR A 168 6.37 0.78 1.19
C TYR A 168 7.33 -0.37 1.55
N MET A 169 8.60 -0.30 1.15
CA MET A 169 9.57 -1.36 1.42
C MET A 169 9.89 -1.50 2.91
N ARG A 170 10.00 -0.39 3.65
CA ARG A 170 10.15 -0.39 5.11
C ARG A 170 8.95 -1.04 5.79
N ALA A 171 7.73 -0.65 5.42
CA ALA A 171 6.50 -1.23 5.97
C ALA A 171 6.43 -2.73 5.69
N LYS A 172 6.75 -3.14 4.45
CA LYS A 172 6.78 -4.55 4.04
C LYS A 172 7.80 -5.37 4.81
N GLN A 173 9.03 -4.85 5.01
CA GLN A 173 10.09 -5.55 5.73
C GLN A 173 9.78 -5.71 7.22
N LYS A 174 9.12 -4.72 7.82
CA LYS A 174 8.71 -4.73 9.23
C LYS A 174 7.38 -5.45 9.47
N GLY A 175 6.64 -5.83 8.44
CA GLY A 175 5.30 -6.41 8.57
C GLY A 175 4.23 -5.39 8.99
N HIS A 176 4.47 -4.10 8.78
CA HIS A 176 3.59 -2.98 9.18
C HIS A 176 2.65 -2.53 8.04
N ILE A 177 2.25 -3.44 7.16
CA ILE A 177 1.20 -3.14 6.17
C ILE A 177 -0.14 -3.42 6.85
N VAL A 178 -0.97 -2.40 6.98
CA VAL A 178 -2.30 -2.50 7.60
C VAL A 178 -3.24 -3.16 6.60
N THR A 179 -3.78 -4.34 6.96
CA THR A 179 -4.65 -5.14 6.06
C THR A 179 -6.11 -5.20 6.50
N THR A 180 -6.43 -4.67 7.68
CA THR A 180 -7.80 -4.57 8.22
C THR A 180 -7.92 -3.35 9.13
N LEU A 181 -9.13 -2.81 9.23
CA LEU A 181 -9.51 -1.75 10.18
C LEU A 181 -10.52 -2.25 11.23
N GLU A 182 -10.77 -3.56 11.28
CA GLU A 182 -11.73 -4.11 12.23
C GLU A 182 -11.19 -4.04 13.67
N PRO A 183 -11.94 -3.49 14.64
CA PRO A 183 -11.46 -3.28 16.02
C PRO A 183 -11.20 -4.58 16.79
N ASP A 184 -11.94 -5.65 16.48
CA ASP A 184 -11.85 -6.96 17.17
C ASP A 184 -10.79 -7.88 16.56
N GLN A 185 -10.22 -7.47 15.43
CA GLN A 185 -9.04 -8.09 14.87
C GLN A 185 -7.90 -7.19 15.32
N GLU A 186 -7.14 -7.60 16.34
CA GLU A 186 -5.78 -7.08 16.49
C GLU A 186 -5.19 -7.06 15.09
N THR A 187 -4.72 -5.87 14.67
CA THR A 187 -4.17 -5.70 13.34
C THR A 187 -3.27 -6.91 13.13
N PRO A 188 -3.52 -7.76 12.11
CA PRO A 188 -2.53 -8.72 11.74
C PRO A 188 -1.42 -7.84 11.16
N THR A 189 -0.54 -7.31 12.05
CA THR A 189 0.89 -7.38 11.84
C THR A 189 1.04 -8.72 11.18
N SER A 190 1.40 -8.77 9.91
CA SER A 190 1.47 -10.00 9.14
C SER A 190 2.28 -11.04 9.93
N SER A 191 1.63 -11.79 10.81
CA SER A 191 2.18 -12.66 11.83
C SER A 191 1.71 -14.07 11.50
N GLN A 192 1.92 -14.42 10.24
CA GLN A 192 2.86 -15.49 10.04
C GLN A 192 4.01 -14.92 9.22
N PRO A 193 5.24 -14.80 9.78
CA PRO A 193 6.39 -14.95 8.91
C PRO A 193 6.12 -16.22 8.12
N LYS A 194 5.97 -16.13 6.79
CA LYS A 194 6.10 -17.30 5.92
C LYS A 194 7.23 -18.11 6.52
N PRO A 195 7.07 -19.43 6.80
CA PRO A 195 8.09 -20.23 7.45
C PRO A 195 9.39 -19.84 6.80
N THR A 196 10.24 -19.14 7.56
CA THR A 196 11.48 -18.63 7.02
C THR A 196 12.19 -19.88 6.61
N LYS A 197 12.26 -20.13 5.29
CA LYS A 197 13.13 -21.16 4.73
C LYS A 197 14.40 -21.07 5.55
N PRO A 198 14.90 -22.18 6.14
CA PRO A 198 16.04 -22.14 7.04
C PRO A 198 17.06 -21.21 6.42
N LYS A 199 17.40 -20.13 7.14
CA LYS A 199 18.26 -19.07 6.59
C LYS A 199 19.51 -19.77 6.09
N ARG A 200 19.64 -19.89 4.77
CA ARG A 200 20.80 -20.53 4.17
C ARG A 200 21.99 -19.73 4.65
N ASP A 201 22.87 -20.37 5.40
CA ASP A 201 24.14 -19.75 5.76
C ASP A 201 25.02 -19.76 4.51
N TRP A 202 25.18 -18.58 3.93
CA TRP A 202 26.04 -18.35 2.78
C TRP A 202 27.33 -17.64 3.19
N SER A 203 27.64 -17.55 4.49
CA SER A 203 28.89 -16.95 4.98
C SER A 203 30.14 -17.63 4.42
N PRO A 204 30.26 -18.97 4.29
CA PRO A 204 31.45 -19.58 3.71
C PRO A 204 31.62 -19.23 2.22
N MET A 205 30.50 -19.11 1.50
CA MET A 205 30.50 -18.70 0.09
C MET A 205 30.93 -17.25 -0.07
N ALA A 206 30.48 -16.36 0.84
CA ALA A 206 30.89 -14.95 0.82
C ALA A 206 32.39 -14.78 1.14
N GLU A 207 32.91 -15.51 2.13
CA GLU A 207 34.34 -15.55 2.44
C GLU A 207 35.18 -16.02 1.25
N GLU A 208 34.71 -17.06 0.54
CA GLU A 208 35.37 -17.54 -0.66
C GLU A 208 35.39 -16.50 -1.78
N VAL A 209 34.28 -15.79 -2.00
CA VAL A 209 34.21 -14.69 -2.99
C VAL A 209 35.18 -13.58 -2.64
N VAL A 210 35.28 -13.19 -1.36
CA VAL A 210 36.27 -12.20 -0.89
C VAL A 210 37.68 -12.70 -1.22
N ARG A 211 38.03 -13.92 -0.79
CA ARG A 211 39.33 -14.54 -1.03
C ARG A 211 39.71 -14.60 -2.51
N MET A 212 38.77 -14.96 -3.39
CA MET A 212 39.01 -15.00 -4.83
C MET A 212 39.20 -13.60 -5.41
N SER A 213 38.34 -12.65 -5.02
CA SER A 213 38.41 -11.27 -5.53
C SER A 213 39.70 -10.54 -5.13
N GLU A 214 40.28 -10.88 -3.98
CA GLU A 214 41.57 -10.34 -3.53
C GLU A 214 42.76 -10.84 -4.35
N LYS A 215 42.65 -12.03 -4.98
CA LYS A 215 43.71 -12.60 -5.83
C LYS A 215 43.71 -12.05 -7.26
N MET A 216 42.57 -11.57 -7.74
CA MET A 216 42.45 -11.05 -9.11
C MET A 216 43.26 -9.75 -9.30
N ARG A 217 43.83 -9.54 -10.49
CA ARG A 217 44.57 -8.33 -10.88
C ARG A 217 44.07 -7.87 -12.25
N GLY A 218 43.86 -6.57 -12.40
CA GLY A 218 43.41 -5.98 -13.67
C GLY A 218 44.61 -5.52 -14.49
N ASN A 219 44.51 -5.66 -15.80
CA ASN A 219 45.54 -5.30 -16.77
C ASN A 219 45.48 -3.82 -17.16
N ASP A 220 44.33 -3.16 -16.95
CA ASP A 220 44.11 -1.76 -17.28
C ASP A 220 43.30 -1.00 -16.20
N ALA A 221 43.04 0.29 -16.43
CA ALA A 221 42.32 1.16 -15.51
C ALA A 221 40.83 0.81 -15.34
N VAL A 222 40.20 0.20 -16.36
CA VAL A 222 38.80 -0.24 -16.32
C VAL A 222 38.70 -1.54 -15.53
N GLU A 223 39.54 -2.53 -15.83
CA GLU A 223 39.62 -3.80 -15.12
C GLU A 223 39.95 -3.60 -13.64
N ASN A 224 40.93 -2.74 -13.32
CA ASN A 224 41.26 -2.44 -11.92
C ASN A 224 40.12 -1.74 -11.17
N ALA A 225 39.38 -0.84 -11.85
CA ALA A 225 38.19 -0.22 -11.24
C ALA A 225 37.07 -1.24 -11.00
N ALA A 226 36.82 -2.14 -11.96
CA ALA A 226 35.81 -3.19 -11.86
C ALA A 226 36.14 -4.19 -10.73
N LEU A 227 37.40 -4.63 -10.63
CA LEU A 227 37.86 -5.50 -9.53
C LEU A 227 37.80 -4.78 -8.18
N GLY A 228 38.03 -3.46 -8.14
CA GLY A 228 37.84 -2.65 -6.95
C GLY A 228 36.39 -2.65 -6.45
N LEU A 229 35.42 -2.54 -7.36
CA LEU A 229 33.99 -2.66 -7.05
C LEU A 229 33.65 -4.06 -6.55
N LEU A 230 34.14 -5.11 -7.23
CA LEU A 230 33.93 -6.50 -6.81
C LEU A 230 34.37 -6.74 -5.37
N ARG A 231 35.59 -6.31 -4.99
CA ARG A 231 36.12 -6.48 -3.62
C ARG A 231 35.28 -5.71 -2.59
N ALA A 232 34.92 -4.47 -2.89
CA ALA A 232 34.10 -3.66 -1.98
C ALA A 232 32.71 -4.27 -1.75
N SER A 233 32.07 -4.75 -2.82
CA SER A 233 30.79 -5.46 -2.74
C SER A 233 30.90 -6.82 -2.03
N ALA A 234 31.99 -7.56 -2.26
CA ALA A 234 32.24 -8.84 -1.60
C ALA A 234 32.40 -8.69 -0.08
N ARG A 235 33.17 -7.70 0.38
CA ARG A 235 33.35 -7.43 1.82
C ARG A 235 32.08 -6.98 2.51
N LEU A 236 31.28 -6.11 1.87
CA LEU A 236 29.95 -5.75 2.38
C LEU A 236 29.06 -7.00 2.50
N THR A 237 29.11 -7.88 1.49
CA THR A 237 28.33 -9.12 1.45
C THR A 237 28.76 -10.07 2.58
N GLU A 238 30.06 -10.29 2.77
CA GLU A 238 30.63 -11.08 3.86
C GLU A 238 30.21 -10.55 5.25
N ALA A 239 30.30 -9.24 5.49
CA ALA A 239 29.88 -8.64 6.75
C ALA A 239 28.39 -8.90 7.05
N VAL A 240 27.53 -8.76 6.03
CA VAL A 240 26.09 -9.08 6.16
C VAL A 240 25.86 -10.57 6.39
N ALA A 241 26.66 -11.44 5.75
CA ALA A 241 26.60 -12.91 5.90
C ALA A 241 26.89 -13.32 7.35
N LYS A 242 27.95 -12.74 7.92
CA LYS A 242 28.40 -12.94 9.31
C LYS A 242 27.47 -12.33 10.35
N GLY A 243 26.36 -11.73 9.92
CA GLY A 243 25.35 -11.18 10.81
C GLY A 243 25.68 -9.80 11.35
N ASN A 244 26.65 -9.07 10.75
CA ASN A 244 26.87 -7.67 11.12
C ASN A 244 25.60 -6.85 10.81
N ARG A 245 25.06 -6.20 11.85
CA ARG A 245 23.88 -5.32 11.80
C ARG A 245 24.20 -3.90 12.28
N ASP A 246 25.47 -3.58 12.52
CA ASP A 246 25.87 -2.23 12.87
C ASP A 246 25.60 -1.29 11.68
N LEU A 247 24.61 -0.41 11.84
CA LEU A 247 24.16 0.50 10.79
C LEU A 247 25.24 1.53 10.40
N TYR A 248 26.18 1.85 11.29
CA TYR A 248 27.29 2.74 10.98
C TYR A 248 28.31 2.03 10.09
N GLU A 249 28.76 0.83 10.48
CA GLU A 249 29.70 0.05 9.69
C GLU A 249 29.13 -0.35 8.31
N MET A 250 27.87 -0.78 8.27
CA MET A 250 27.18 -1.09 7.02
C MET A 250 27.14 0.13 6.07
N ARG A 251 26.91 1.33 6.62
CA ARG A 251 26.94 2.57 5.82
C ARG A 251 28.33 2.89 5.29
N GLN A 252 29.37 2.68 6.08
CA GLN A 252 30.76 2.88 5.60
C GLN A 252 31.11 1.91 4.47
N MET A 253 30.73 0.65 4.62
CA MET A 253 30.94 -0.37 3.58
C MET A 253 30.12 -0.07 2.32
N GLN A 254 28.86 0.34 2.46
CA GLN A 254 28.02 0.79 1.35
C GLN A 254 28.62 2.01 0.63
N HIS A 255 29.11 3.00 1.38
CA HIS A 255 29.75 4.18 0.83
C HIS A 255 31.03 3.83 0.08
N THR A 256 31.80 2.86 0.56
CA THR A 256 33.00 2.33 -0.11
C THR A 256 32.64 1.68 -1.45
N ALA A 257 31.62 0.83 -1.48
CA ALA A 257 31.14 0.22 -2.73
C ALA A 257 30.63 1.26 -3.74
N TRP A 258 29.91 2.28 -3.27
CA TRP A 258 29.46 3.39 -4.11
C TRP A 258 30.62 4.20 -4.70
N LYS A 259 31.65 4.51 -3.91
CA LYS A 259 32.88 5.16 -4.40
C LYS A 259 33.56 4.32 -5.47
N ALA A 260 33.63 3.00 -5.29
CA ALA A 260 34.20 2.09 -6.28
C ALA A 260 33.38 2.08 -7.59
N LEU A 261 32.05 2.07 -7.50
CA LEU A 261 31.16 2.17 -8.67
C LEU A 261 31.38 3.48 -9.45
N LYS A 262 31.55 4.61 -8.75
CA LYS A 262 31.88 5.88 -9.40
C LYS A 262 33.23 5.85 -10.14
N ARG A 263 34.22 5.13 -9.60
CA ARG A 263 35.51 4.94 -10.28
C ARG A 263 35.35 4.12 -11.55
N VAL A 264 34.52 3.07 -11.54
CA VAL A 264 34.19 2.29 -12.76
C VAL A 264 33.61 3.21 -13.84
N ASP A 265 32.57 3.97 -13.50
CA ASP A 265 31.94 4.92 -14.44
C ASP A 265 32.96 5.93 -15.01
N THR A 266 33.85 6.45 -14.16
CA THR A 266 34.90 7.39 -14.56
C THR A 266 35.94 6.73 -15.48
N SER A 267 36.42 5.53 -15.15
CA SER A 267 37.39 4.80 -15.97
C SER A 267 36.82 4.43 -17.33
N VAL A 268 35.55 3.99 -17.39
CA VAL A 268 34.87 3.66 -18.65
C VAL A 268 34.74 4.90 -19.53
N LYS A 269 34.30 6.05 -18.98
CA LYS A 269 34.19 7.31 -19.74
C LYS A 269 35.53 7.77 -20.31
N ARG A 270 36.63 7.60 -19.57
CA ARG A 270 37.98 7.98 -20.00
C ARG A 270 38.60 7.03 -21.01
N SER A 271 38.02 5.83 -21.16
CA SER A 271 38.50 4.80 -22.09
C SER A 271 37.68 4.78 -23.39
N GLN A 272 36.64 5.61 -23.49
CA GLN A 272 35.96 5.87 -24.76
C GLN A 272 36.85 6.79 -25.62
N PRO A 273 37.03 6.47 -26.92
CA PRO A 273 37.82 7.28 -27.84
C PRO A 273 37.20 8.67 -28.07
#